data_AF-A0A6B3F1H8-F1
#
_entry.id   AF-A0A6B3F1H8-F1
#
_cell.length_a   1.000
_cell.length_b   1.000
_cell.length_c   1.000
_cell.angle_alpha   90.00
_cell.angle_beta   90.00
_cell.angle_gamma   90.00
#
_symmetry.space_group_name_H-M   'P 1'
#
loop_
_entity.id
_entity.type
_entity.pdbx_description
1 polymer ?
#
loop_
_entity_poly.entity_id
_entity_poly.type
_entity_poly.pdbx_seq_one_letter_code
_entity_poly.pdbx_strand_id
1 'polypeptide(L)'
;MAETSSGTHVRVAVVGSGFGGLGAAVRLRREGVTDFVVLERSGSVGGTWRDNTYPGCACDVPSHLYSFSFAPNPEWPRTFSGQPHIRAYLERVADTFGLRPHLRFDSEVRRMR
;
A
#
# COMPACT_ATOMS: atom_id res chain seq x y z
N MET A 1 -0.21 -27.63 27.65
CA MET A 1 1.02 -26.87 27.38
C MET A 1 0.78 -26.08 26.11
N ALA A 2 0.60 -24.76 26.20
CA ALA A 2 0.35 -23.94 25.02
C ALA A 2 1.67 -23.74 24.26
N GLU A 3 1.70 -24.16 23.00
CA GLU A 3 2.78 -23.84 22.08
C GLU A 3 2.89 -22.32 21.97
N THR A 4 3.98 -21.77 22.50
CA THR A 4 4.38 -20.40 22.20
C THR A 4 4.80 -20.38 20.74
N SER A 5 3.84 -20.11 19.85
CA SER A 5 4.12 -19.73 18.46
C SER A 5 5.22 -18.67 18.49
N SER A 6 6.41 -19.00 18.00
CA SER A 6 7.48 -18.02 17.83
C SER A 6 7.05 -17.10 16.70
N GLY A 7 6.31 -16.04 17.04
CA GLY A 7 5.92 -15.02 16.08
C GLY A 7 7.17 -14.45 15.41
N THR A 8 7.10 -14.19 14.11
CA THR A 8 8.17 -13.47 13.41
C THR A 8 8.33 -12.09 14.03
N HIS A 9 9.53 -11.80 14.54
CA HIS A 9 9.86 -10.48 15.06
C HIS A 9 10.25 -9.57 13.91
N VAL A 10 9.74 -8.33 13.92
CA VAL A 10 10.10 -7.26 13.00
C VAL A 10 10.13 -5.94 13.75
N ARG A 11 11.06 -5.05 13.39
CA ARG A 11 11.19 -3.74 14.02
C ARG A 11 9.99 -2.82 13.77
N VAL A 12 9.37 -2.89 12.58
CA VAL A 12 8.22 -2.03 12.23
C VAL A 12 7.12 -2.86 11.57
N ALA A 13 5.88 -2.69 12.04
CA ALA A 13 4.69 -3.19 11.38
C ALA A 13 3.84 -2.02 10.87
N VAL A 14 3.56 -2.01 9.57
CA VAL A 14 2.65 -1.07 8.91
C VAL A 14 1.34 -1.82 8.61
N VAL A 15 0.20 -1.24 8.99
CA VAL A 15 -1.11 -1.86 8.76
C VAL A 15 -1.84 -1.16 7.61
N GLY A 16 -2.11 -1.91 6.55
CA GLY A 16 -2.77 -1.46 5.33
C GLY A 16 -1.80 -1.16 4.18
N SER A 17 -2.22 -1.46 2.95
CA SER A 17 -1.45 -1.25 1.72
C SER A 17 -2.06 -0.19 0.78
N GLY A 18 -2.72 0.82 1.36
CA GLY A 18 -3.13 2.03 0.65
C GLY A 18 -2.00 3.08 0.56
N PHE A 19 -2.33 4.31 0.15
CA PHE A 19 -1.35 5.41 0.04
C PHE A 19 -0.49 5.60 1.31
N GLY A 20 -1.11 5.65 2.49
CA GLY A 20 -0.38 5.85 3.74
C GLY A 20 0.63 4.72 4.02
N GLY A 21 0.20 3.47 3.89
CA GLY A 21 1.04 2.31 4.16
C GLY A 21 2.18 2.14 3.16
N LEU A 22 1.89 2.32 1.86
CA LEU A 22 2.94 2.30 0.83
C LEU A 22 3.91 3.47 0.99
N GLY A 23 3.43 4.68 1.28
CA GLY A 23 4.29 5.84 1.53
C GLY A 23 5.24 5.61 2.70
N ALA A 24 4.73 5.04 3.80
CA ALA A 24 5.55 4.64 4.95
C ALA A 24 6.59 3.57 4.57
N ALA A 25 6.18 2.53 3.85
CA ALA A 25 7.07 1.46 3.41
C ALA A 25 8.18 1.94 2.47
N VAL A 26 7.86 2.83 1.51
CA VAL A 26 8.88 3.47 0.65
C VAL A 26 9.87 4.27 1.50
N ARG A 27 9.39 5.04 2.48
CA ARG A 27 10.26 5.83 3.35
C ARG A 27 11.19 4.95 4.17
N LEU A 28 10.67 3.88 4.80
CA LEU A 28 11.48 2.91 5.54
C LEU A 28 12.59 2.33 4.66
N ARG A 29 12.26 1.90 3.44
CA ARG A 29 13.25 1.39 2.48
C ARG A 29 14.32 2.41 2.10
N ARG A 30 13.94 3.66 1.85
CA ARG A 30 14.88 4.74 1.50
C ARG A 30 15.84 5.08 2.64
N GLU A 31 15.40 4.91 3.89
CA GLU A 31 16.22 5.09 5.09
C GLU A 31 17.02 3.82 5.46
N GLY A 32 17.01 2.79 4.61
CA GLY A 32 17.74 1.53 4.84
C GLY A 32 17.09 0.60 5.87
N VAL A 33 15.88 0.90 6.35
CA VAL A 33 15.13 0.02 7.25
C VAL A 33 14.43 -1.04 6.40
N THR A 34 14.91 -2.28 6.49
CA THR A 34 14.36 -3.44 5.77
C THR A 34 13.66 -4.44 6.67
N ASP A 35 13.88 -4.37 7.99
CA ASP A 35 13.20 -5.18 8.99
C ASP A 35 11.81 -4.61 9.31
N PHE A 36 10.92 -4.71 8.32
CA PHE A 36 9.53 -4.29 8.46
C PHE A 36 8.59 -5.16 7.63
N VAL A 37 7.32 -5.14 8.04
CA VAL A 37 6.22 -5.80 7.35
C VAL A 37 5.08 -4.81 7.09
N VAL A 38 4.42 -4.97 5.95
CA VAL A 38 3.15 -4.30 5.63
C VAL A 38 2.07 -5.37 5.63
N LEU A 39 1.19 -5.34 6.64
CA LEU A 39 0.08 -6.27 6.81
C LEU A 39 -1.15 -5.72 6.10
N GLU A 40 -1.69 -6.47 5.15
CA GLU A 40 -2.90 -6.11 4.42
C GLU A 40 -3.92 -7.23 4.58
N ARG A 41 -5.14 -6.86 4.98
CA ARG A 41 -6.25 -7.82 5.13
C ARG A 41 -6.64 -8.48 3.81
N SER A 42 -6.50 -7.77 2.70
CA SER A 42 -6.96 -8.20 1.38
C SER A 42 -5.86 -8.88 0.57
N GLY A 43 -6.23 -9.55 -0.52
CA GLY A 43 -5.29 -10.27 -1.40
C GLY A 43 -4.39 -9.39 -2.29
N SER A 44 -4.49 -8.05 -2.23
CA SER A 44 -3.70 -7.17 -3.10
C SER A 44 -3.50 -5.76 -2.53
N VAL A 45 -2.58 -5.02 -3.15
CA VAL A 45 -2.36 -3.58 -2.90
C VAL A 45 -3.58 -2.76 -3.29
N GLY A 46 -3.79 -1.61 -2.62
CA GLY A 46 -4.63 -0.52 -3.14
C GLY A 46 -5.49 0.19 -2.10
N GLY A 47 -5.76 -0.43 -0.95
CA GLY A 47 -6.61 0.15 0.10
C GLY A 47 -7.97 0.59 -0.43
N THR A 48 -8.36 1.84 -0.20
CA THR A 48 -9.59 2.44 -0.75
C THR A 48 -9.77 2.18 -2.24
N TRP A 49 -8.70 2.29 -3.02
CA TRP A 49 -8.72 2.13 -4.47
C TRP A 49 -8.72 0.68 -4.91
N ARG A 50 -8.57 -0.29 -4.01
CA ARG A 50 -8.86 -1.70 -4.31
C ARG A 50 -10.30 -2.04 -3.94
N ASP A 51 -10.75 -1.56 -2.78
CA ASP A 51 -12.01 -1.98 -2.17
C ASP A 51 -13.25 -1.34 -2.83
N ASN A 52 -13.10 -0.16 -3.45
CA ASN A 52 -14.21 0.55 -4.09
C ASN A 52 -14.19 0.37 -5.62
N THR A 53 -15.17 -0.32 -6.18
CA THR A 53 -15.24 -0.59 -7.64
C THR A 53 -16.59 -0.20 -8.26
N TYR A 54 -17.35 0.66 -7.58
CA TYR A 54 -18.64 1.14 -8.08
C TYR A 54 -18.49 2.01 -9.35
N PRO A 55 -19.49 2.03 -10.25
CA PRO A 55 -19.44 2.82 -11.47
C PRO A 55 -19.17 4.30 -11.19
N GLY A 56 -18.18 4.87 -11.88
CA GLY A 56 -17.82 6.29 -11.73
C GLY A 56 -16.91 6.61 -10.54
N CYS A 57 -16.44 5.62 -9.77
CA CYS A 57 -15.49 5.86 -8.68
C CYS A 57 -14.22 6.57 -9.19
N ALA A 58 -13.96 7.77 -8.65
CA ALA A 58 -12.84 8.64 -9.02
C ALA A 58 -12.40 9.51 -7.84
N CYS A 59 -11.21 10.08 -7.93
CA CYS A 59 -10.72 11.04 -6.94
C CYS A 59 -11.27 12.44 -7.24
N ASP A 60 -11.56 13.19 -6.17
CA ASP A 60 -11.92 14.62 -6.18
C ASP A 60 -10.71 15.55 -6.30
N VAL A 61 -9.49 15.03 -6.13
CA VAL A 61 -8.22 15.74 -6.34
C VAL A 61 -7.72 15.51 -7.77
N PRO A 62 -7.19 16.54 -8.46
CA PRO A 62 -6.55 16.36 -9.75
C PRO A 62 -5.43 15.32 -9.68
N SER A 63 -5.42 14.37 -10.61
CA SER A 63 -4.56 13.17 -10.60
C SER A 63 -3.07 13.50 -10.50
N HIS A 64 -2.62 14.59 -11.15
CA HIS A 64 -1.24 15.07 -11.05
C HIS A 64 -0.85 15.49 -9.62
N LEU A 65 -1.82 15.93 -8.81
CA LEU A 65 -1.62 16.25 -7.39
C LEU A 65 -1.89 15.03 -6.48
N TYR A 66 -2.62 14.03 -6.97
CA TYR A 66 -2.92 12.79 -6.27
C TYR A 66 -1.90 11.69 -6.57
N SER A 67 -0.62 12.05 -6.54
CA SER A 67 0.53 11.16 -6.69
C SER A 67 1.52 11.41 -5.55
N PHE A 68 2.33 10.41 -5.19
CA PHE A 68 3.47 10.67 -4.32
C PHE A 68 4.44 11.65 -5.00
N SER A 69 4.90 12.65 -4.25
CA SER A 69 5.85 13.65 -4.74
C SER A 69 7.15 13.04 -5.29
N PHE A 70 7.51 11.85 -4.81
CA PHE A 70 8.71 11.11 -5.23
C PHE A 70 8.45 10.04 -6.32
N ALA A 71 7.21 9.91 -6.78
CA ALA A 71 6.80 8.97 -7.82
C ALA A 71 5.63 9.57 -8.63
N PRO A 72 5.85 10.68 -9.36
CA PRO A 72 4.81 11.27 -10.19
C PRO A 72 4.37 10.29 -11.29
N ASN A 73 3.15 10.47 -11.80
CA ASN A 73 2.62 9.68 -12.91
C ASN A 73 2.24 10.61 -14.08
N PRO A 74 3.01 10.63 -15.17
CA PRO A 74 2.67 11.44 -16.35
C PRO A 74 1.56 10.78 -17.20
N GLU A 75 1.27 9.50 -16.97
CA GLU A 75 0.35 8.71 -17.79
C GLU A 75 -1.11 8.76 -17.29
N TRP A 76 -1.47 9.75 -16.47
CA TRP A 76 -2.85 9.90 -16.03
C TRP A 76 -3.76 10.16 -17.23
N PRO A 77 -4.79 9.32 -17.47
CA PRO A 77 -5.62 9.45 -18.67
C PRO A 77 -6.62 10.61 -18.59
N ARG A 78 -6.88 11.13 -17.39
CA ARG A 78 -7.80 12.26 -17.15
C ARG A 78 -7.31 13.11 -15.98
N THR A 79 -7.75 14.37 -15.95
CA THR A 79 -7.54 15.27 -14.80
C THR A 79 -8.07 14.64 -13.51
N PHE A 80 -9.25 14.02 -13.52
CA PHE A 80 -9.80 13.24 -12.41
C PHE A 80 -9.90 11.78 -12.81
N SER A 81 -8.83 11.03 -12.56
CA SER A 81 -8.71 9.63 -12.96
C SER A 81 -9.58 8.73 -12.10
N GLY A 82 -10.17 7.73 -12.73
CA GLY A 82 -11.00 6.74 -12.06
C GLY A 82 -10.17 5.75 -11.23
N GLN A 83 -10.87 5.02 -10.36
CA GLN A 83 -10.27 4.03 -9.47
C GLN A 83 -9.31 3.03 -10.14
N PRO A 84 -9.58 2.47 -11.34
CA PRO A 84 -8.68 1.48 -11.93
C PRO A 84 -7.27 2.02 -12.16
N HIS A 85 -7.17 3.30 -12.57
CA HIS A 85 -5.89 3.95 -12.82
C HIS A 85 -5.14 4.26 -11.52
N ILE A 86 -5.86 4.66 -10.47
CA ILE A 86 -5.24 4.96 -9.17
C ILE A 86 -4.75 3.68 -8.49
N ARG A 87 -5.52 2.59 -8.60
CA ARG A 87 -5.09 1.27 -8.15
C ARG A 87 -3.82 0.81 -8.89
N ALA A 88 -3.82 0.89 -10.22
CA ALA A 88 -2.66 0.52 -11.03
C ALA A 88 -1.41 1.36 -10.68
N TYR A 89 -1.60 2.64 -10.40
CA TYR A 89 -0.54 3.51 -9.89
C TYR A 89 0.07 2.99 -8.57
N LEU A 90 -0.76 2.64 -7.59
CA LEU A 90 -0.29 2.11 -6.30
C LEU A 90 0.43 0.76 -6.46
N GLU A 91 -0.09 -0.13 -7.29
CA GLU A 91 0.55 -1.41 -7.61
C GLU A 91 1.94 -1.18 -8.22
N ARG A 92 2.05 -0.26 -9.20
CA ARG A 92 3.33 0.11 -9.79
C ARG A 92 4.30 0.71 -8.78
N VAL A 93 3.85 1.58 -7.87
CA VAL A 93 4.69 2.12 -6.79
C VAL A 93 5.24 0.97 -5.92
N ALA A 94 4.40 -0.01 -5.55
CA ALA A 94 4.85 -1.15 -4.77
C ALA A 94 5.95 -1.96 -5.49
N ASP A 95 5.85 -2.12 -6.80
CA ASP A 95 6.85 -2.81 -7.61
C ASP A 95 8.13 -1.99 -7.79
N THR A 96 8.02 -0.71 -8.18
CA THR A 96 9.17 0.18 -8.43
C THR A 96 10.06 0.34 -7.20
N PHE A 97 9.49 0.41 -5.99
CA PHE A 97 10.26 0.52 -4.76
C PHE A 97 10.56 -0.83 -4.10
N GLY A 98 10.27 -1.94 -4.79
CA GLY A 98 10.60 -3.29 -4.33
C GLY A 98 9.93 -3.67 -3.01
N LEU A 99 8.68 -3.26 -2.80
CA LEU A 99 7.95 -3.46 -1.54
C LEU A 99 7.31 -4.84 -1.41
N ARG A 100 7.15 -5.58 -2.52
CA ARG A 100 6.49 -6.90 -2.56
C ARG A 100 7.01 -7.90 -1.50
N PRO A 101 8.33 -8.02 -1.22
CA PRO A 101 8.82 -8.93 -0.19
C PRO A 101 8.35 -8.59 1.23
N HIS A 102 8.02 -7.33 1.49
CA HIS A 102 7.56 -6.82 2.79
C HIS A 102 6.02 -6.87 2.93
N LEU A 103 5.30 -7.08 1.84
CA LEU A 103 3.84 -7.18 1.85
C LEU A 103 3.40 -8.57 2.27
N ARG A 104 2.46 -8.62 3.21
CA ARG A 104 1.75 -9.83 3.63
C ARG A 104 0.27 -9.57 3.45
N PHE A 105 -0.28 -10.19 2.41
CA PHE A 105 -1.69 -10.15 2.08
C PHE A 105 -2.47 -11.16 2.92
N ASP A 106 -3.81 -11.07 2.85
CA ASP A 106 -4.73 -11.95 3.58
C ASP A 106 -4.43 -12.02 5.09
N SER A 107 -3.89 -10.92 5.63
CA SER A 107 -3.32 -10.81 6.97
C SER A 107 -4.05 -9.72 7.76
N GLU A 108 -5.19 -10.07 8.35
CA GLU A 108 -5.97 -9.14 9.16
C GLU A 108 -5.40 -8.99 10.58
N VAL A 109 -5.07 -7.76 10.97
CA VAL A 109 -4.71 -7.44 12.35
C VAL A 109 -5.97 -7.40 13.21
N ARG A 110 -6.10 -8.37 14.13
CA ARG A 110 -7.27 -8.48 15.03
C ARG A 110 -7.11 -7.76 16.36
N ARG A 111 -5.88 -7.58 16.83
CA ARG A 111 -5.55 -6.96 18.13
C ARG A 111 -4.12 -6.43 18.14
N MET A 112 -3.91 -5.37 18.92
CA MET A 112 -2.60 -4.85 19.32
C MET A 112 -2.61 -4.78 20.85
N ARG A 113 -1.54 -5.24 21.49
CA ARG A 113 -1.41 -5.34 22.95
C ARG A 113 -0.20 -4.56 23.41
#